data_AF-A0A0M3K7Q0-F1
#
_entry.id   AF-A0A0M3K7Q0-F1
#
_cell.length_a   1.000
_cell.length_b   1.000
_cell.length_c   1.000
_cell.angle_alpha   90.00
_cell.angle_beta   90.00
_cell.angle_gamma   90.00
#
_symmetry.space_group_name_H-M   'P 1'
#
loop_
_entity.id
_entity.type
_entity.pdbx_description
1 polymer ?
#
loop_
_entity_poly.entity_id
_entity_poly.type
_entity_poly.pdbx_seq_one_letter_code
_entity_poly.pdbx_strand_id
1 'polypeptide(L)'
;LRQVFAEKANTVGPWLERQLESVLSIGMGGRGSLENAITQLKNIQQQTYSYKPNLDELEKINQEMQENFVFENRAARYSMESLRVGWESLLTQINRTINECENQILMRDSKGITEDQLNEYRASFNHFDKDRQGLDSEQLKSCLISIGYNIRPGREALRARNLIEIMIGYLKGDQDMNRILSIVDPNRMGRVPFDAFLDFMTHETADADTVEQMIDSFRVLSAGKVFRLRFVTLCASLPYITADELRRELPPDQAEYCVQRMSSYRETGAPSGSYDYVSFSRSLYGH
;
A
#
# COMPACT_ATOMS: atom_id res chain seq x y z
N LEU A 1 -12.16 45.34 -25.76
CA LEU A 1 -12.05 43.90 -26.10
C LEU A 1 -10.70 43.30 -25.69
N ARG A 2 -9.56 43.62 -26.32
CA ARG A 2 -8.23 43.05 -25.97
C ARG A 2 -7.86 43.18 -24.49
N GLN A 3 -7.93 44.39 -23.92
CA GLN A 3 -7.59 44.59 -22.50
C GLN A 3 -8.55 43.86 -21.56
N VAL A 4 -9.85 43.91 -21.83
CA VAL A 4 -10.89 43.24 -21.03
C VAL A 4 -10.70 41.72 -21.02
N PHE A 5 -10.40 41.13 -22.19
CA PHE A 5 -10.06 39.71 -22.27
C PHE A 5 -8.82 39.39 -21.45
N ALA A 6 -7.75 40.18 -21.60
CA ALA A 6 -6.49 39.95 -20.89
C ALA A 6 -6.66 40.02 -19.38
N GLU A 7 -7.39 41.01 -18.86
CA GLU A 7 -7.65 41.18 -17.44
C GLU A 7 -8.42 39.99 -16.84
N LYS A 8 -9.48 39.55 -17.51
CA LYS A 8 -10.27 38.38 -17.07
C LYS A 8 -9.48 37.08 -17.21
N ALA A 9 -8.80 36.86 -18.35
CA ALA A 9 -8.02 35.66 -18.59
C ALA A 9 -6.87 35.50 -17.59
N ASN A 10 -6.20 36.60 -17.25
CA ASN A 10 -5.12 36.62 -16.26
C ASN A 10 -5.63 36.44 -14.82
N THR A 11 -6.94 36.51 -14.59
CA THR A 11 -7.58 36.18 -13.30
C THR A 11 -8.04 34.72 -13.27
N VAL A 12 -8.66 34.24 -14.37
CA VAL A 12 -9.21 32.87 -14.46
C VAL A 12 -8.10 31.82 -14.57
N GLY A 13 -7.04 32.07 -15.35
CA GLY A 13 -5.94 31.12 -15.55
C GLY A 13 -5.28 30.70 -14.23
N PRO A 14 -4.76 31.64 -13.41
CA PRO A 14 -4.16 31.30 -12.11
C PRO A 14 -5.15 30.74 -11.08
N TRP A 15 -6.45 31.01 -11.25
CA TRP A 15 -7.47 30.37 -10.41
C TRP A 15 -7.61 28.88 -10.78
N LEU A 16 -7.64 28.54 -12.08
CA LEU A 16 -7.69 27.14 -12.54
C LEU A 16 -6.47 26.34 -12.07
N GLU A 17 -5.27 26.91 -12.23
CA GLU A 17 -4.03 26.28 -11.78
C GLU A 17 -4.05 25.96 -10.28
N ARG A 18 -4.50 26.90 -9.44
CA ARG A 18 -4.60 26.70 -7.98
C ARG A 18 -5.63 25.63 -7.61
N GLN A 19 -6.78 25.59 -8.28
CA GLN A 19 -7.78 24.56 -8.02
C GLN A 19 -7.27 23.19 -8.42
N LEU A 20 -6.59 23.08 -9.57
CA LEU A 20 -6.00 21.83 -10.02
C LEU A 20 -4.94 21.33 -9.03
N GLU A 21 -4.05 22.21 -8.56
CA GLU A 21 -3.05 21.88 -7.55
C GLU A 21 -3.69 21.40 -6.23
N SER A 22 -4.77 22.04 -5.80
CA SER A 22 -5.54 21.62 -4.62
C SER A 22 -6.11 20.20 -4.77
N VAL A 23 -6.72 19.89 -5.92
CA VAL A 23 -7.26 18.56 -6.22
C VAL A 23 -6.15 17.51 -6.25
N LEU A 24 -5.01 17.81 -6.87
CA LEU A 24 -3.85 16.93 -6.91
C LEU A 24 -3.30 16.68 -5.50
N SER A 25 -3.23 17.71 -4.67
CA SER A 25 -2.81 17.62 -3.26
C SER A 25 -3.71 16.69 -2.45
N ILE A 26 -5.03 16.84 -2.57
CA ILE A 26 -6.00 15.95 -1.91
C ILE A 26 -5.82 14.51 -2.39
N GLY A 27 -5.64 14.33 -3.70
CA GLY A 27 -5.41 13.03 -4.31
C GLY A 27 -4.11 12.35 -3.88
N MET A 28 -3.12 13.06 -3.31
CA MET A 28 -1.90 12.45 -2.77
C MET A 28 -2.12 11.77 -1.42
N GLY A 29 -3.34 11.80 -0.87
CA GLY A 29 -3.67 11.09 0.37
C GLY A 29 -3.00 11.74 1.58
N GLY A 30 -3.25 13.03 1.80
CA GLY A 30 -2.89 13.70 3.05
C GLY A 30 -3.57 13.07 4.28
N ARG A 31 -3.07 13.37 5.48
CA ARG A 31 -3.66 12.87 6.73
C ARG A 31 -5.12 13.30 6.85
N GLY A 32 -6.04 12.33 6.89
CA GLY A 32 -7.46 12.56 7.09
C GLY A 32 -8.31 11.47 6.43
N SER A 33 -9.61 11.50 6.71
CA SER A 33 -10.54 10.51 6.18
C SER A 33 -10.84 10.72 4.69
N LEU A 34 -11.09 9.61 3.99
CA LEU A 34 -11.49 9.62 2.58
C LEU A 34 -12.83 10.36 2.39
N GLU A 35 -13.71 10.29 3.38
CA GLU A 35 -14.99 10.99 3.43
C GLU A 35 -14.80 12.51 3.46
N ASN A 36 -13.83 12.99 4.24
CA ASN A 36 -13.48 14.40 4.26
C ASN A 36 -12.84 14.83 2.93
N ALA A 37 -11.97 14.01 2.36
CA ALA A 37 -11.39 14.26 1.04
C ALA A 37 -12.47 14.40 -0.05
N ILE A 38 -13.46 13.49 -0.10
CA ILE A 38 -14.60 13.57 -1.03
C ILE A 38 -15.40 14.86 -0.78
N THR A 39 -15.63 15.22 0.48
CA THR A 39 -16.35 16.45 0.83
C THR A 39 -15.64 17.70 0.32
N GLN A 40 -14.32 17.76 0.47
CA GLN A 40 -13.49 18.85 -0.06
C GLN A 40 -13.52 18.88 -1.59
N LEU A 41 -13.39 17.73 -2.26
CA LEU A 41 -13.45 17.63 -3.71
C LEU A 41 -14.81 18.05 -4.26
N LYS A 42 -15.91 17.67 -3.61
CA LYS A 42 -17.28 18.12 -3.97
C LYS A 42 -17.46 19.62 -3.77
N ASN A 43 -16.85 20.22 -2.75
CA ASN A 43 -16.84 21.67 -2.58
C ASN A 43 -16.06 22.36 -3.72
N ILE A 44 -14.86 21.87 -4.05
CA ILE A 44 -14.09 22.37 -5.21
C ILE A 44 -14.87 22.21 -6.51
N GLN A 45 -15.59 21.10 -6.69
CA GLN A 45 -16.46 20.87 -7.85
C GLN A 45 -17.57 21.92 -7.93
N GLN A 46 -18.26 22.20 -6.83
CA GLN A 46 -19.30 23.23 -6.76
C GLN A 46 -18.75 24.63 -7.03
N GLN A 47 -17.60 24.97 -6.43
CA GLN A 47 -16.90 26.22 -6.70
C GLN A 47 -16.53 26.33 -8.18
N THR A 48 -16.08 25.23 -8.78
CA THR A 48 -15.79 25.17 -10.21
C THR A 48 -17.03 25.49 -11.00
N TYR A 49 -18.15 24.78 -10.81
CA TYR A 49 -19.40 25.12 -11.52
C TYR A 49 -19.87 26.57 -11.31
N SER A 50 -19.68 27.14 -10.11
CA SER A 50 -20.02 28.54 -9.85
C SER A 50 -19.16 29.54 -10.64
N TYR A 51 -17.95 29.14 -11.03
CA TYR A 51 -17.01 29.95 -11.81
C TYR A 51 -17.24 29.85 -13.33
N LYS A 52 -18.09 28.91 -13.78
CA LYS A 52 -18.40 28.69 -15.21
C LYS A 52 -18.89 29.94 -15.94
N PRO A 53 -19.74 30.81 -15.34
CA PRO A 53 -20.16 32.04 -16.00
C PRO A 53 -19.00 32.98 -16.37
N ASN A 54 -17.92 33.01 -15.57
CA ASN A 54 -16.74 33.83 -15.88
C ASN A 54 -16.00 33.32 -17.12
N LEU A 55 -15.96 31.99 -17.30
CA LEU A 55 -15.40 31.37 -18.49
C LEU A 55 -16.28 31.60 -19.72
N ASP A 56 -17.60 31.54 -19.55
CA ASP A 56 -18.56 31.81 -20.63
C ASP A 56 -18.53 33.27 -21.10
N GLU A 57 -18.29 34.21 -20.18
CA GLU A 57 -18.08 35.61 -20.53
C GLU A 57 -16.77 35.80 -21.32
N LEU A 58 -15.69 35.13 -20.93
CA LEU A 58 -14.44 35.13 -21.68
C LEU A 58 -14.60 34.56 -23.10
N GLU A 59 -15.41 33.50 -23.24
CA GLU A 59 -15.74 32.92 -24.54
C GLU A 59 -16.45 33.94 -25.44
N LYS A 60 -17.45 34.66 -24.92
CA LYS A 60 -18.16 35.72 -25.66
C LYS A 60 -17.22 36.84 -26.08
N ILE A 61 -16.38 37.33 -25.18
CA ILE A 61 -15.40 38.39 -25.50
C ILE A 61 -14.42 37.91 -26.57
N ASN A 62 -13.96 36.65 -26.49
CA ASN A 62 -13.07 36.07 -27.48
C ASN A 62 -13.75 35.94 -28.85
N GLN A 63 -15.03 35.54 -28.89
CA GLN A 63 -15.82 35.49 -30.11
C GLN A 63 -15.96 36.88 -30.75
N GLU A 64 -16.33 37.90 -29.97
CA GLU A 64 -16.40 39.29 -30.46
C GLU A 64 -15.04 39.77 -30.98
N MET A 65 -13.93 39.40 -30.34
CA MET A 65 -12.59 39.71 -30.83
C MET A 65 -12.32 39.07 -32.19
N GLN A 66 -12.67 37.80 -32.38
CA GLN A 66 -12.50 37.09 -33.65
C GLN A 66 -13.37 37.69 -34.77
N GLU A 67 -14.62 38.05 -34.47
CA GLU A 67 -15.53 38.72 -35.41
C GLU A 67 -15.00 40.09 -35.86
N ASN A 68 -14.21 40.76 -35.00
CA ASN A 68 -13.51 42.01 -35.31
C ASN A 68 -12.09 41.79 -35.87
N PHE A 69 -11.76 40.58 -36.32
CA PHE A 69 -10.44 40.20 -36.87
C PHE A 69 -9.26 40.45 -35.92
N VAL A 70 -9.51 40.35 -34.61
CA VAL A 70 -8.50 40.46 -33.56
C VAL A 70 -8.09 39.06 -33.09
N PHE A 71 -6.92 38.61 -33.53
CA PHE A 71 -6.40 37.28 -33.20
C PHE A 71 -5.26 37.29 -32.17
N GLU A 72 -4.50 38.38 -32.11
CA GLU A 72 -3.37 38.51 -31.17
C GLU A 72 -3.69 39.44 -30.01
N ASN A 73 -3.37 38.96 -28.81
CA ASN A 73 -3.49 39.73 -27.58
C ASN A 73 -2.28 39.51 -26.68
N ARG A 74 -1.19 40.23 -26.94
CA ARG A 74 0.07 40.13 -26.17
C ARG A 74 -0.06 40.47 -24.68
N ALA A 75 -1.15 41.12 -24.28
CA ALA A 75 -1.42 41.43 -22.88
C ALA A 75 -2.03 40.25 -22.10
N ALA A 76 -2.62 39.27 -22.80
CA ALA A 76 -3.18 38.07 -22.17
C ALA A 76 -2.09 37.00 -22.07
N ARG A 77 -1.83 36.53 -20.85
CA ARG A 77 -0.91 35.40 -20.61
C ARG A 77 -1.53 34.06 -21.02
N TYR A 78 -2.86 34.00 -20.98
CA TYR A 78 -3.64 32.80 -21.30
C TYR A 78 -4.47 33.04 -22.56
N SER A 79 -4.42 32.09 -23.49
CA SER A 79 -5.32 32.04 -24.64
C SER A 79 -6.65 31.42 -24.25
N MET A 80 -7.73 31.70 -24.98
CA MET A 80 -9.03 31.07 -24.72
C MET A 80 -8.94 29.54 -24.77
N GLU A 81 -8.16 29.01 -25.71
CA GLU A 81 -7.91 27.56 -25.81
C GLU A 81 -7.23 27.00 -24.56
N SER A 82 -6.20 27.68 -24.03
CA SER A 82 -5.52 27.23 -22.82
C SER A 82 -6.45 27.22 -21.60
N LEU A 83 -7.38 28.17 -21.51
CA LEU A 83 -8.36 28.23 -20.42
C LEU A 83 -9.41 27.11 -20.55
N ARG A 84 -9.85 26.79 -21.77
CA ARG A 84 -10.76 25.68 -22.04
C ARG A 84 -10.12 24.34 -21.65
N VAL A 85 -8.89 24.09 -22.10
CA VAL A 85 -8.16 22.87 -21.74
C VAL A 85 -7.95 22.79 -20.21
N GLY A 86 -7.57 23.89 -19.57
CA GLY A 86 -7.41 23.94 -18.11
C GLY A 86 -8.70 23.63 -17.36
N TRP A 87 -9.84 24.14 -17.84
CA TRP A 87 -11.16 23.88 -17.27
C TRP A 87 -11.56 22.40 -17.37
N GLU A 88 -11.47 21.81 -18.57
CA GLU A 88 -11.81 20.41 -18.80
C GLU A 88 -10.88 19.46 -18.04
N SER A 89 -9.58 19.80 -17.98
CA SER A 89 -8.60 19.07 -17.19
C SER A 89 -8.94 19.09 -15.69
N LEU A 90 -9.34 20.25 -15.16
CA LEU A 90 -9.77 20.38 -13.76
C LEU A 90 -10.99 19.50 -13.45
N LEU A 91 -12.04 19.57 -14.27
CA LEU A 91 -13.25 18.76 -14.07
C LEU A 91 -12.95 17.25 -14.16
N THR A 92 -12.15 16.85 -15.14
CA THR A 92 -11.72 15.46 -15.31
C THR A 92 -10.96 14.98 -14.08
N GLN A 93 -10.01 15.79 -13.58
CA GLN A 93 -9.21 15.44 -12.43
C GLN A 93 -10.04 15.36 -11.15
N ILE A 94 -11.00 16.28 -10.93
CA ILE A 94 -11.93 16.23 -9.79
C ILE A 94 -12.70 14.91 -9.79
N ASN A 95 -13.35 14.58 -10.91
CA ASN A 95 -14.17 13.37 -11.02
C ASN A 95 -13.33 12.10 -10.83
N ARG A 96 -12.15 12.04 -11.45
CA ARG A 96 -11.22 10.92 -11.28
C ARG A 96 -10.83 10.73 -9.82
N THR A 97 -10.44 11.82 -9.13
CA THR A 97 -9.98 11.75 -7.74
C THR A 97 -11.13 11.37 -6.78
N ILE A 98 -12.35 11.83 -7.04
CA ILE A 98 -13.55 11.41 -6.29
C ILE A 98 -13.77 9.91 -6.44
N ASN A 99 -13.78 9.40 -7.68
CA ASN A 99 -13.98 7.98 -7.95
C ASN A 99 -12.88 7.11 -7.31
N GLU A 100 -11.63 7.56 -7.37
CA GLU A 100 -10.50 6.88 -6.70
C GLU A 100 -10.72 6.81 -5.18
N CYS A 101 -11.17 7.91 -4.55
CA CYS A 101 -11.49 7.91 -3.12
C CYS A 101 -12.67 6.99 -2.78
N GLU A 102 -13.74 7.01 -3.59
CA GLU A 102 -14.92 6.15 -3.41
C GLU A 102 -14.55 4.67 -3.54
N ASN A 103 -13.75 4.29 -4.53
CA ASN A 103 -13.24 2.93 -4.68
C ASN A 103 -12.40 2.48 -3.48
N GLN A 104 -11.56 3.37 -2.94
CA GLN A 104 -10.75 3.07 -1.75
C GLN A 104 -11.61 2.90 -0.49
N ILE A 105 -12.71 3.65 -0.34
CA ILE A 105 -13.68 3.44 0.75
C ILE A 105 -14.31 2.06 0.63
N LEU A 106 -14.75 1.67 -0.57
CA LEU A 106 -15.33 0.35 -0.82
C LEU A 106 -14.34 -0.78 -0.51
N MET A 107 -13.07 -0.62 -0.85
CA MET A 107 -12.02 -1.59 -0.50
C MET A 107 -11.78 -1.64 1.01
N ARG A 108 -11.67 -0.50 1.68
CA ARG A 108 -11.54 -0.43 3.14
C ARG A 108 -12.65 -1.22 3.84
N ASP A 109 -13.89 -0.95 3.43
CA ASP A 109 -15.08 -1.51 4.06
C ASP A 109 -15.23 -3.01 3.72
N SER A 110 -14.89 -3.42 2.48
CA SER A 110 -14.95 -4.84 2.07
C SER A 110 -13.85 -5.70 2.68
N LYS A 111 -12.67 -5.13 2.94
CA LYS A 111 -11.53 -5.82 3.57
C LYS A 111 -11.55 -5.75 5.09
N GLY A 112 -12.42 -4.92 5.68
CA GLY A 112 -12.51 -4.74 7.13
C GLY A 112 -11.27 -4.12 7.76
N ILE A 113 -10.51 -3.33 7.00
CA ILE A 113 -9.30 -2.65 7.51
C ILE A 113 -9.63 -1.31 8.16
N THR A 114 -8.82 -0.89 9.12
CA THR A 114 -9.00 0.39 9.81
C THR A 114 -8.60 1.58 8.93
N GLU A 115 -9.12 2.76 9.24
CA GLU A 115 -8.75 3.99 8.52
C GLU A 115 -7.26 4.31 8.65
N ASP A 116 -6.67 4.08 9.83
CA ASP A 116 -5.25 4.31 10.09
C ASP A 116 -4.36 3.37 9.28
N GLN A 117 -4.72 2.08 9.21
CA GLN A 117 -3.99 1.09 8.40
C GLN A 117 -4.06 1.43 6.91
N LEU A 118 -5.25 1.82 6.41
CA LEU A 118 -5.39 2.27 5.04
C LEU A 118 -4.54 3.52 4.76
N ASN A 119 -4.54 4.48 5.69
CA ASN A 119 -3.74 5.70 5.56
C ASN A 119 -2.24 5.40 5.56
N GLU A 120 -1.76 4.43 6.34
CA GLU A 120 -0.37 3.98 6.32
C GLU A 120 0.03 3.35 4.98
N TYR A 121 -0.82 2.48 4.44
CA TYR A 121 -0.62 1.87 3.13
C TYR A 121 -0.63 2.91 2.01
N ARG A 122 -1.56 3.87 2.03
CA ARG A 122 -1.64 4.97 1.06
C ARG A 122 -0.42 5.88 1.13
N ALA A 123 -0.02 6.28 2.34
CA ALA A 123 1.12 7.16 2.54
C ALA A 123 2.40 6.55 1.99
N SER A 124 2.62 5.27 2.26
CA SER A 124 3.77 4.52 1.75
C SER A 124 3.69 4.34 0.23
N PHE A 125 2.54 3.94 -0.31
CA PHE A 125 2.37 3.75 -1.75
C PHE A 125 2.61 5.06 -2.53
N ASN A 126 2.00 6.16 -2.11
CA ASN A 126 2.13 7.47 -2.76
C ASN A 126 3.55 8.06 -2.63
N HIS A 127 4.32 7.65 -1.62
CA HIS A 127 5.72 8.04 -1.50
C HIS A 127 6.56 7.49 -2.66
N PHE A 128 6.25 6.27 -3.12
CA PHE A 128 6.98 5.59 -4.18
C PHE A 128 6.36 5.83 -5.57
N ASP A 129 5.03 5.93 -5.69
CA ASP A 129 4.29 6.19 -6.95
C ASP A 129 4.20 7.69 -7.27
N LYS A 130 5.35 8.32 -7.54
CA LYS A 130 5.43 9.77 -7.81
C LYS A 130 4.73 10.16 -9.11
N ASP A 131 4.68 9.26 -10.08
CA ASP A 131 4.11 9.44 -11.42
C ASP A 131 2.64 9.01 -11.53
N ARG A 132 2.06 8.41 -10.47
CA ARG A 132 0.68 7.93 -10.42
C ARG A 132 0.33 6.95 -11.53
N GLN A 133 1.30 6.14 -11.94
CA GLN A 133 1.10 5.09 -12.92
C GLN A 133 1.03 3.71 -12.25
N GLY A 134 1.18 3.66 -10.92
CA GLY A 134 1.37 2.44 -10.16
C GLY A 134 2.85 2.12 -9.96
N LEU A 135 3.13 1.25 -9.00
CA LEU A 135 4.49 0.90 -8.61
C LEU A 135 5.11 -0.07 -9.62
N ASP A 136 6.31 0.22 -10.11
CA ASP A 136 7.14 -0.79 -10.74
C ASP A 136 7.66 -1.81 -9.71
N SER A 137 8.38 -2.83 -10.18
CA SER A 137 8.91 -3.91 -9.32
C SER A 137 9.83 -3.38 -8.20
N GLU A 138 10.67 -2.39 -8.49
CA GLU A 138 11.63 -1.86 -7.53
C GLU A 138 10.95 -0.93 -6.51
N GLN A 139 10.03 -0.10 -6.98
CA GLN A 139 9.17 0.75 -6.17
C GLN A 139 8.27 -0.08 -5.25
N LEU A 140 7.66 -1.16 -5.75
CA LEU A 140 6.84 -2.08 -4.98
C LEU A 140 7.66 -2.75 -3.87
N LYS A 141 8.85 -3.25 -4.19
CA LYS A 141 9.76 -3.84 -3.21
C LYS A 141 10.09 -2.85 -2.09
N SER A 142 10.40 -1.61 -2.45
CA SER A 142 10.71 -0.54 -1.49
C SER A 142 9.50 -0.17 -0.63
N CYS A 143 8.31 -0.12 -1.23
CA CYS A 143 7.04 0.12 -0.56
C CYS A 143 6.72 -0.97 0.49
N LEU A 144 6.82 -2.24 0.10
CA LEU A 144 6.61 -3.38 0.99
C LEU A 144 7.56 -3.34 2.20
N ILE A 145 8.85 -3.06 1.97
CA ILE A 145 9.84 -2.93 3.05
C ILE A 145 9.48 -1.76 3.99
N SER A 146 9.05 -0.63 3.43
CA SER A 146 8.68 0.56 4.21
C SER A 146 7.52 0.32 5.17
N ILE A 147 6.60 -0.58 4.81
CA ILE A 147 5.43 -0.94 5.61
C ILE A 147 5.75 -2.08 6.60
N GLY A 148 7.00 -2.58 6.58
CA GLY A 148 7.44 -3.66 7.46
C GLY A 148 7.11 -5.05 6.95
N TYR A 149 6.70 -5.20 5.68
CA TYR A 149 6.53 -6.52 5.08
C TYR A 149 7.90 -7.19 4.95
N ASN A 150 8.09 -8.27 5.70
CA ASN A 150 9.36 -8.97 5.75
C ASN A 150 9.51 -9.85 4.51
N ILE A 151 10.00 -9.26 3.42
CA ILE A 151 10.49 -10.01 2.26
C ILE A 151 11.65 -10.82 2.78
N ARG A 152 11.41 -12.10 3.13
CA ARG A 152 12.40 -12.95 3.79
C ARG A 152 13.69 -12.85 3.00
N PRO A 153 14.75 -12.19 3.52
CA PRO A 153 16.03 -12.29 2.86
C PRO A 153 16.35 -13.77 2.93
N GLY A 154 16.50 -14.43 1.76
CA GLY A 154 16.77 -15.86 1.73
C GLY A 154 17.83 -16.15 2.78
N ARG A 155 17.51 -16.99 3.78
CA ARG A 155 18.27 -17.18 5.04
C ARG A 155 19.78 -17.43 4.87
N GLU A 156 20.23 -17.61 3.63
CA GLU A 156 21.61 -17.75 3.18
C GLU A 156 22.36 -16.42 3.01
N ALA A 157 21.73 -15.27 2.70
CA ALA A 157 22.44 -14.01 2.46
C ALA A 157 23.15 -13.47 3.72
N LEU A 158 22.51 -13.59 4.89
CA LEU A 158 23.06 -13.14 6.17
C LEU A 158 24.10 -14.12 6.75
N ARG A 159 24.19 -15.34 6.22
CA ARG A 159 25.17 -16.37 6.60
C ARG A 159 26.22 -16.61 5.51
N ALA A 160 26.14 -15.89 4.40
CA ALA A 160 26.98 -16.09 3.23
C ALA A 160 28.44 -15.80 3.59
N ARG A 161 29.31 -16.80 3.40
CA ARG A 161 30.75 -16.68 3.66
C ARG A 161 31.54 -16.42 2.38
N ASN A 162 30.91 -16.49 1.21
CA ASN A 162 31.54 -16.25 -0.08
C ASN A 162 30.59 -15.57 -1.09
N LEU A 163 31.18 -15.04 -2.16
CA LEU A 163 30.49 -14.27 -3.21
C LEU A 163 29.40 -15.06 -3.95
N ILE A 164 29.50 -16.39 -4.04
CA ILE A 164 28.52 -17.23 -4.73
C ILE A 164 27.24 -17.33 -3.88
N GLU A 165 27.37 -17.49 -2.56
CA GLU A 165 26.22 -17.50 -1.64
C GLU A 165 25.53 -16.13 -1.54
N ILE A 166 26.29 -15.03 -1.62
CA ILE A 166 25.73 -13.67 -1.73
C ILE A 166 24.91 -13.56 -3.02
N MET A 167 25.44 -13.99 -4.16
CA MET A 167 24.71 -13.99 -5.45
C MET A 167 23.43 -14.85 -5.40
N ILE A 168 23.49 -16.05 -4.82
CA ILE A 168 22.31 -16.92 -4.66
C ILE A 168 21.28 -16.28 -3.72
N GLY A 169 21.72 -15.59 -2.65
CA GLY A 169 20.84 -14.84 -1.75
C GLY A 169 20.10 -13.68 -2.44
N TYR A 170 20.78 -12.95 -3.31
CA TYR A 170 20.16 -11.92 -4.18
C TYR A 170 19.15 -12.54 -5.16
N LEU A 171 19.48 -13.68 -5.78
CA LEU A 171 18.58 -14.45 -6.66
C LEU A 171 17.33 -15.02 -5.95
N LYS A 172 17.36 -15.18 -4.62
CA LYS A 172 16.26 -15.76 -3.81
C LYS A 172 15.33 -14.70 -3.23
N GLY A 173 15.83 -13.51 -2.89
CA GLY A 173 14.98 -12.34 -2.66
C GLY A 173 14.15 -11.94 -3.90
N ASP A 174 14.68 -12.26 -5.09
CA ASP A 174 13.93 -12.23 -6.35
C ASP A 174 12.85 -13.31 -6.44
N GLN A 175 12.96 -14.47 -5.77
CA GLN A 175 11.90 -15.51 -5.82
C GLN A 175 10.64 -15.09 -5.07
N ASP A 176 10.80 -14.53 -3.87
CA ASP A 176 9.65 -13.99 -3.11
C ASP A 176 9.04 -12.81 -3.85
N MET A 177 9.85 -11.90 -4.41
CA MET A 177 9.35 -10.80 -5.22
C MET A 177 8.65 -11.29 -6.50
N ASN A 178 9.20 -12.29 -7.20
CA ASN A 178 8.58 -12.88 -8.38
C ASN A 178 7.24 -13.56 -8.04
N ARG A 179 7.12 -14.17 -6.86
CA ARG A 179 5.84 -14.70 -6.37
C ARG A 179 4.85 -13.57 -6.13
N ILE A 180 5.25 -12.51 -5.44
CA ILE A 180 4.39 -11.35 -5.19
C ILE A 180 3.93 -10.75 -6.52
N LEU A 181 4.86 -10.50 -7.46
CA LEU A 181 4.53 -9.99 -8.80
C LEU A 181 3.58 -10.90 -9.58
N SER A 182 3.67 -12.23 -9.43
CA SER A 182 2.72 -13.14 -10.06
C SER A 182 1.28 -13.00 -9.53
N ILE A 183 1.12 -12.46 -8.32
CA ILE A 183 -0.16 -12.21 -7.67
C ILE A 183 -0.65 -10.79 -7.99
N VAL A 184 0.21 -9.79 -7.85
CA VAL A 184 -0.18 -8.36 -7.99
C VAL A 184 -0.13 -7.83 -9.43
N ASP A 185 0.62 -8.50 -10.31
CA ASP A 185 0.71 -8.17 -11.74
C ASP A 185 0.67 -9.43 -12.62
N PRO A 186 -0.47 -10.17 -12.64
CA PRO A 186 -0.60 -11.40 -13.42
C PRO A 186 -0.47 -11.14 -14.93
N ASN A 187 -0.82 -9.92 -15.37
CA ASN A 187 -0.77 -9.52 -16.78
C ASN A 187 0.60 -9.00 -17.22
N ARG A 188 1.58 -8.88 -16.30
CA ARG A 188 2.91 -8.32 -16.55
C ARG A 188 2.87 -6.94 -17.20
N MET A 189 1.97 -6.09 -16.71
CA MET A 189 1.89 -4.69 -17.12
C MET A 189 3.12 -3.89 -16.67
N GLY A 190 3.88 -4.39 -15.69
CA GLY A 190 5.07 -3.73 -15.13
C GLY A 190 4.75 -2.52 -14.25
N ARG A 191 3.47 -2.37 -13.89
CA ARG A 191 2.92 -1.32 -13.04
C ARG A 191 1.82 -1.91 -12.17
N VAL A 192 2.02 -1.86 -10.86
CA VAL A 192 1.12 -2.42 -9.87
C VAL A 192 0.22 -1.31 -9.33
N PRO A 193 -1.10 -1.37 -9.58
CA PRO A 193 -2.03 -0.38 -9.05
C PRO A 193 -2.20 -0.54 -7.53
N PHE A 194 -2.65 0.53 -6.86
CA PHE A 194 -2.89 0.54 -5.42
C PHE A 194 -3.83 -0.58 -4.98
N ASP A 195 -4.87 -0.85 -5.76
CA ASP A 195 -5.89 -1.87 -5.46
C ASP A 195 -5.27 -3.28 -5.38
N ALA A 196 -4.42 -3.64 -6.34
CA ALA A 196 -3.73 -4.93 -6.36
C ALA A 196 -2.71 -5.05 -5.22
N PHE A 197 -2.03 -3.94 -4.90
CA PHE A 197 -1.14 -3.86 -3.75
C PHE A 197 -1.90 -4.05 -2.43
N LEU A 198 -3.05 -3.38 -2.26
CA LEU A 198 -3.87 -3.45 -1.06
C LEU A 198 -4.49 -4.85 -0.90
N ASP A 199 -4.96 -5.45 -1.99
CA ASP A 199 -5.46 -6.83 -2.01
C ASP A 199 -4.41 -7.81 -1.50
N PHE A 200 -3.17 -7.66 -1.96
CA PHE A 200 -2.05 -8.49 -1.50
C PHE A 200 -1.76 -8.27 -0.02
N MET A 201 -1.62 -7.01 0.42
CA MET A 201 -1.31 -6.70 1.82
C MET A 201 -2.38 -7.22 2.77
N THR A 202 -3.65 -7.03 2.42
CA THR A 202 -4.78 -7.47 3.26
C THR A 202 -4.91 -8.99 3.32
N HIS A 203 -4.65 -9.69 2.23
CA HIS A 203 -4.61 -11.16 2.21
C HIS A 203 -3.48 -11.72 3.06
N GLU A 204 -2.25 -11.20 2.90
CA GLU A 204 -1.09 -11.67 3.67
C GLU A 204 -1.22 -11.35 5.17
N THR A 205 -1.78 -10.18 5.54
CA THR A 205 -2.04 -9.88 6.96
C THR A 205 -3.16 -10.72 7.55
N ALA A 206 -4.18 -11.09 6.77
CA ALA A 206 -5.22 -12.00 7.23
C ALA A 206 -4.65 -13.41 7.51
N ASP A 207 -3.66 -13.84 6.72
CA ASP A 207 -3.00 -15.13 6.89
C ASP A 207 -1.96 -15.14 8.03
N ALA A 208 -1.29 -14.01 8.27
CA ALA A 208 -0.22 -13.83 9.27
C ALA A 208 -0.68 -14.03 10.73
N ASP A 209 -1.96 -13.81 11.01
CA ASP A 209 -2.57 -13.93 12.34
C ASP A 209 -3.39 -15.22 12.51
N THR A 210 -3.10 -16.27 11.73
CA THR A 210 -3.79 -17.55 11.90
C THR A 210 -3.13 -18.41 12.99
N VAL A 211 -3.98 -19.05 13.80
CA VAL A 211 -3.58 -20.09 14.76
C VAL A 211 -2.65 -21.13 14.12
N GLU A 212 -2.88 -21.46 12.85
CA GLU A 212 -2.09 -22.43 12.11
C GLU A 212 -0.64 -21.97 11.87
N GLN A 213 -0.42 -20.69 11.55
CA GLN A 213 0.94 -20.16 11.41
C GLN A 213 1.69 -20.07 12.74
N MET A 214 0.99 -19.77 13.84
CA MET A 214 1.58 -19.83 15.19
C MET A 214 1.95 -21.28 15.55
N ILE A 215 1.07 -22.24 15.25
CA ILE A 215 1.33 -23.67 15.41
C ILE A 215 2.53 -24.10 14.58
N ASP A 216 2.62 -23.68 13.32
CA ASP A 216 3.74 -24.03 12.44
C ASP A 216 5.05 -23.42 12.92
N SER A 217 5.02 -22.21 13.48
CA SER A 217 6.20 -21.59 14.10
C SER A 217 6.69 -22.41 15.28
N PHE A 218 5.81 -22.83 16.19
CA PHE A 218 6.18 -23.71 17.30
C PHE A 218 6.59 -25.11 16.84
N ARG A 219 6.00 -25.63 15.77
CA ARG A 219 6.40 -26.91 15.15
C ARG A 219 7.84 -26.84 14.63
N VAL A 220 8.26 -25.71 14.05
CA VAL A 220 9.65 -25.49 13.63
C VAL A 220 10.59 -25.45 14.84
N LEU A 221 10.18 -24.80 15.94
CA LEU A 221 10.96 -24.74 17.17
C LEU A 221 11.12 -26.13 17.83
N SER A 222 10.04 -26.94 17.84
CA SER A 222 10.07 -28.30 18.39
C SER A 222 10.74 -29.32 17.46
N ALA A 223 10.80 -29.04 16.15
CA ALA A 223 11.54 -29.82 15.16
C ALA A 223 13.07 -29.65 15.26
N GLY A 224 13.58 -28.86 16.22
CA GLY A 224 15.00 -28.69 16.52
C GLY A 224 15.78 -29.97 16.87
N LYS A 225 15.15 -31.15 16.88
CA LYS A 225 15.85 -32.44 16.82
C LYS A 225 16.42 -32.69 15.42
N VAL A 226 17.54 -32.05 15.09
CA VAL A 226 18.49 -32.63 14.13
C VAL A 226 19.11 -33.85 14.81
N PHE A 227 18.44 -35.00 14.73
CA PHE A 227 19.09 -36.27 15.07
C PHE A 227 20.15 -36.52 13.98
N ARG A 228 21.40 -36.11 14.23
CA ARG A 228 22.56 -36.53 13.45
C ARG A 228 22.86 -38.00 13.75
N LEU A 229 21.95 -38.90 13.37
CA LEU A 229 22.29 -40.30 13.17
C LEU A 229 22.98 -40.40 11.82
N ARG A 230 24.12 -41.07 11.80
CA ARG A 230 25.15 -41.06 10.76
C ARG A 230 24.67 -41.36 9.32
N PHE A 231 23.41 -41.70 9.06
CA PHE A 231 22.95 -42.09 7.71
C PHE A 231 21.51 -41.74 7.30
N VAL A 232 20.62 -41.16 8.11
CA VAL A 232 19.26 -40.76 7.66
C VAL A 232 18.72 -39.58 8.48
N THR A 233 18.29 -38.50 7.81
CA THR A 233 17.54 -37.39 8.43
C THR A 233 16.06 -37.74 8.44
N LEU A 234 15.50 -38.10 9.60
CA LEU A 234 14.05 -38.26 9.78
C LEU A 234 13.53 -37.04 10.55
N CYS A 235 12.84 -36.12 9.88
CA CYS A 235 12.15 -35.00 10.54
C CYS A 235 10.90 -35.54 11.25
N ALA A 236 10.99 -35.86 12.54
CA ALA A 236 9.83 -36.15 13.36
C ALA A 236 9.19 -34.83 13.80
N SER A 237 7.99 -34.52 13.29
CA SER A 237 7.18 -33.40 13.79
C SER A 237 6.63 -33.76 15.17
N LEU A 238 7.25 -33.21 16.22
CA LEU A 238 6.80 -33.48 17.59
C LEU A 238 5.62 -32.56 17.94
N PRO A 239 4.51 -33.12 18.46
CA PRO A 239 3.32 -32.35 18.85
C PRO A 239 3.50 -31.58 20.17
N TYR A 240 4.73 -31.49 20.70
CA TYR A 240 5.05 -30.84 21.96
C TYR A 240 6.35 -30.03 21.84
N ILE A 241 6.53 -29.07 22.76
CA ILE A 241 7.77 -28.28 22.91
C ILE A 241 8.22 -28.29 24.37
N THR A 242 9.52 -28.21 24.65
CA THR A 242 10.07 -28.22 26.02
C THR A 242 10.41 -26.81 26.52
N ALA A 243 10.44 -26.61 27.84
CA ALA A 243 10.85 -25.33 28.44
C ALA A 243 12.26 -24.90 28.01
N ASP A 244 13.19 -25.84 27.86
CA ASP A 244 14.56 -25.57 27.42
C ASP A 244 14.61 -25.11 25.96
N GLU A 245 13.76 -25.66 25.08
CA GLU A 245 13.65 -25.23 23.69
C GLU A 245 13.08 -23.80 23.59
N LEU A 246 12.03 -23.49 24.37
CA LEU A 246 11.46 -22.14 24.43
C LEU A 246 12.50 -21.12 24.92
N ARG A 247 13.22 -21.42 26.02
CA ARG A 247 14.23 -20.53 26.58
C ARG A 247 15.48 -20.38 25.72
N ARG A 248 15.75 -21.34 24.83
CA ARG A 248 16.89 -21.28 23.91
C ARG A 248 16.59 -20.46 22.66
N GLU A 249 15.38 -20.56 22.12
CA GLU A 249 15.02 -19.97 20.83
C GLU A 249 14.27 -18.64 20.95
N LEU A 250 13.63 -18.37 22.09
CA LEU A 250 12.88 -17.13 22.34
C LEU A 250 13.61 -16.22 23.35
N PRO A 251 13.37 -14.89 23.30
CA PRO A 251 13.79 -13.97 24.36
C PRO A 251 13.29 -14.41 25.75
N PRO A 252 14.03 -14.11 26.84
CA PRO A 252 13.73 -14.62 28.18
C PRO A 252 12.29 -14.34 28.63
N ASP A 253 11.79 -13.13 28.37
CA ASP A 253 10.45 -12.70 28.77
C ASP A 253 9.35 -13.46 28.01
N GLN A 254 9.56 -13.74 26.72
CA GLN A 254 8.60 -14.48 25.89
C GLN A 254 8.62 -15.98 26.23
N ALA A 255 9.80 -16.55 26.49
CA ALA A 255 9.94 -17.95 26.88
C ALA A 255 9.21 -18.23 28.21
N GLU A 256 9.39 -17.35 29.20
CA GLU A 256 8.74 -17.51 30.51
C GLU A 256 7.22 -17.30 30.41
N TYR A 257 6.77 -16.37 29.57
CA TYR A 257 5.35 -16.20 29.26
C TYR A 257 4.72 -17.46 28.65
N CYS A 258 5.38 -18.08 27.68
CA CYS A 258 4.92 -19.34 27.08
C CYS A 258 4.85 -20.47 28.11
N VAL A 259 5.88 -20.63 28.93
CA VAL A 259 5.94 -21.68 29.97
C VAL A 259 4.83 -21.53 31.02
N GLN A 260 4.47 -20.30 31.40
CA GLN A 260 3.41 -20.05 32.38
C GLN A 260 1.99 -20.26 31.83
N ARG A 261 1.78 -19.99 30.54
CA ARG A 261 0.45 -20.05 29.92
C ARG A 261 0.16 -21.34 29.17
N MET A 262 1.16 -22.10 28.76
CA MET A 262 0.96 -23.36 28.05
C MET A 262 0.57 -24.49 28.99
N SER A 263 -0.39 -25.31 28.55
CA SER A 263 -0.75 -26.56 29.24
C SER A 263 0.35 -27.60 29.08
N SER A 264 0.60 -28.40 30.11
CA SER A 264 1.53 -29.52 30.04
C SER A 264 1.02 -30.61 29.08
N TYR A 265 1.86 -31.07 28.15
CA TYR A 265 1.55 -32.18 27.25
C TYR A 265 1.74 -33.52 27.99
N ARG A 266 0.67 -34.32 28.08
CA ARG A 266 0.63 -35.58 28.86
C ARG A 266 0.22 -36.76 27.98
N GLU A 267 1.02 -37.09 26.97
CA GLU A 267 0.87 -38.35 26.24
C GLU A 267 2.06 -39.29 26.44
N THR A 268 1.80 -40.58 26.23
CA THR A 268 2.74 -41.69 26.41
C THR A 268 3.94 -41.53 25.46
N GLY A 269 5.09 -41.09 25.99
CA GLY A 269 6.33 -40.89 25.22
C GLY A 269 6.88 -39.45 25.23
N ALA A 270 6.18 -38.49 25.83
CA ALA A 270 6.68 -37.13 25.99
C ALA A 270 7.59 -36.98 27.24
N PRO A 271 8.75 -36.30 27.13
CA PRO A 271 9.60 -35.97 28.28
C PRO A 271 8.87 -35.15 29.35
N SER A 272 9.30 -35.27 30.61
CA SER A 272 8.83 -34.37 31.67
C SER A 272 9.16 -32.90 31.34
N GLY A 273 8.19 -31.99 31.48
CA GLY A 273 8.37 -30.58 31.08
C GLY A 273 8.04 -30.29 29.62
N SER A 274 7.23 -31.13 28.98
CA SER A 274 6.68 -30.91 27.64
C SER A 274 5.39 -30.08 27.71
N TYR A 275 5.22 -29.17 26.77
CA TYR A 275 4.10 -28.23 26.66
C TYR A 275 3.37 -28.39 25.33
N ASP A 276 2.05 -28.22 25.38
CA ASP A 276 1.17 -28.25 24.22
C ASP A 276 1.02 -26.84 23.62
N TYR A 277 1.78 -26.59 22.56
CA TYR A 277 1.73 -25.33 21.83
C TYR A 277 0.49 -25.22 20.92
N VAL A 278 -0.15 -26.34 20.55
CA VAL A 278 -1.34 -26.36 19.67
C VAL A 278 -2.55 -25.83 20.42
N SER A 279 -2.79 -26.35 21.62
CA SER A 279 -3.88 -25.88 22.48
C SER A 279 -3.67 -24.43 22.91
N PHE A 280 -2.43 -24.04 23.22
CA PHE A 280 -2.08 -22.65 23.54
C PHE A 280 -2.34 -21.69 22.39
N SER A 281 -1.88 -22.02 21.18
CA SER A 281 -2.10 -21.19 19.98
C SER A 281 -3.59 -21.04 19.70
N ARG A 282 -4.38 -22.12 19.81
CA ARG A 282 -5.85 -22.05 19.68
C ARG A 282 -6.52 -21.18 20.74
N SER A 283 -6.01 -21.18 21.97
CA SER A 283 -6.57 -20.38 23.07
C SER A 283 -6.33 -18.88 22.93
N LEU A 284 -5.27 -18.48 22.22
CA LEU A 284 -4.92 -17.06 22.05
C LEU A 284 -5.82 -16.35 21.02
N TYR A 285 -6.34 -17.10 20.05
CA TYR A 285 -7.22 -16.57 18.99
C TYR A 285 -8.68 -17.04 19.16
N GLY A 286 -8.98 -17.82 20.20
CA GLY A 286 -10.33 -18.27 20.53
C GLY A 286 -11.06 -17.29 21.44
N HIS A 287 -11.52 -16.16 20.86
CA HIS A 287 -12.57 -15.31 21.43
C HIS A 287 -13.67 -15.08 20.39
#